data_AF-A0A372BHC6-F1
#
_entry.id   AF-A0A372BHC6-F1
#
_cell.length_a   1.000
_cell.length_b   1.000
_cell.length_c   1.000
_cell.angle_alpha   90.00
_cell.angle_beta   90.00
_cell.angle_gamma   90.00
#
_symmetry.space_group_name_H-M   'P 1'
#
loop_
_entity.id
_entity.type
_entity.pdbx_description
1 polymer ?
#
loop_
_entity_poly.entity_id
_entity_poly.type
_entity_poly.pdbx_seq_one_letter_code
_entity_poly.pdbx_strand_id
1 'polypeptide(L)'
;MSKYQCKCGGLILPDFDSFKIGDEVNFMIEKRKVIDGGMINVQQNARTGIISKIDGDDISVQSNKKTYELFRYGITPKDAPGPIEYFRLGKCRCELDQEQKPCEE
;
A
#
# COMPACT_ATOMS: atom_id res chain seq x y z
N MET A 1 10.12 15.03 9.37
CA MET A 1 9.11 14.64 8.37
C MET A 1 9.42 13.22 7.93
N SER A 2 8.44 12.33 7.94
CA SER A 2 8.64 10.96 7.44
C SER A 2 9.01 11.01 5.95
N LYS A 3 9.91 10.12 5.50
CA LYS A 3 10.41 10.08 4.12
C LYS A 3 9.30 9.94 3.04
N TYR A 4 8.09 9.61 3.45
CA TYR A 4 6.93 9.40 2.58
C TYR A 4 5.84 10.47 2.70
N GLN A 5 6.00 11.53 3.48
CA GLN A 5 4.99 12.60 3.59
C GLN A 5 5.37 13.81 2.72
N CYS A 6 4.44 14.32 1.92
CA CYS A 6 4.61 15.60 1.25
C CYS A 6 4.31 16.77 2.20
N LYS A 7 4.84 17.95 1.88
CA LYS A 7 4.50 19.20 2.57
C LYS A 7 3.00 19.55 2.45
N CYS A 8 2.34 19.02 1.42
CA CYS A 8 0.93 19.19 1.09
C CYS A 8 -0.05 18.30 1.87
N GLY A 9 0.41 17.43 2.78
CA GLY A 9 -0.45 16.57 3.61
C GLY A 9 -0.76 15.16 3.09
N GLY A 10 -0.37 14.80 1.86
CA GLY A 10 -0.48 13.45 1.29
C GLY A 10 0.80 12.60 1.39
N LEU A 11 0.72 11.36 0.91
CA LEU A 11 1.84 10.40 0.88
C LEU A 11 2.50 10.27 -0.50
N ILE A 12 3.83 10.22 -0.52
CA ILE A 12 4.64 9.94 -1.71
C ILE A 12 4.52 8.44 -2.01
N LEU A 13 4.06 8.10 -3.21
CA LEU A 13 3.95 6.70 -3.62
C LEU A 13 5.33 6.02 -3.67
N PRO A 14 5.40 4.74 -3.28
CA PRO A 14 6.63 3.98 -3.48
C PRO A 14 6.88 3.77 -4.98
N ASP A 15 8.15 3.62 -5.32
CA ASP A 15 8.56 3.17 -6.64
C ASP A 15 8.29 1.67 -6.77
N PHE A 16 7.16 1.31 -7.37
CA PHE A 16 6.69 -0.08 -7.48
C PHE A 16 7.58 -0.93 -8.40
N ASP A 17 8.31 -0.32 -9.33
CA ASP A 17 9.21 -1.03 -10.25
C ASP A 17 10.58 -1.33 -9.61
N SER A 18 10.86 -0.70 -8.46
CA SER A 18 12.11 -0.93 -7.72
C SER A 18 12.15 -2.24 -6.92
N PHE A 19 11.01 -2.93 -6.77
CA PHE A 19 10.91 -4.15 -5.97
C PHE A 19 11.72 -5.32 -6.55
N LYS A 20 12.39 -6.04 -5.66
CA LYS A 20 13.24 -7.20 -5.98
C LYS A 20 12.96 -8.38 -5.05
N ILE A 21 13.31 -9.57 -5.52
CA ILE A 21 13.31 -10.77 -4.67
C ILE A 21 14.26 -10.53 -3.49
N GLY A 22 13.78 -10.82 -2.28
CA GLY A 22 14.49 -10.56 -1.02
C GLY A 22 14.07 -9.27 -0.33
N ASP A 23 13.32 -8.37 -0.98
CA ASP A 23 12.84 -7.15 -0.33
C ASP A 23 11.76 -7.44 0.72
N GLU A 24 11.83 -6.72 1.84
CA GLU A 24 10.80 -6.77 2.89
C GLU A 24 9.70 -5.74 2.60
N VAL A 25 8.45 -6.20 2.63
CA VAL A 25 7.27 -5.42 2.24
C VAL A 25 6.13 -5.54 3.24
N ASN A 26 5.34 -4.48 3.36
CA ASN A 26 4.08 -4.44 4.08
C ASN A 26 2.91 -4.68 3.13
N PHE A 27 1.95 -5.50 3.56
CA PHE A 27 0.75 -5.84 2.79
C PHE A 27 -0.46 -6.07 3.70
N MET A 28 -1.66 -6.06 3.12
CA MET A 28 -2.92 -6.27 3.84
C MET A 28 -3.56 -7.58 3.38
N ILE A 29 -4.00 -8.41 4.33
CA ILE A 29 -4.80 -9.60 4.04
C ILE A 29 -6.21 -9.40 4.57
N GLU A 30 -7.19 -9.56 3.70
CA GLU A 30 -8.60 -9.54 4.03
C GLU A 30 -9.11 -10.97 4.29
N LYS A 31 -9.82 -11.15 5.39
CA LYS A 31 -10.56 -12.37 5.70
C LYS A 31 -12.04 -12.03 5.79
N ARG A 32 -12.85 -12.74 5.01
CA ARG A 32 -14.31 -12.62 5.05
C ARG A 32 -14.91 -13.84 5.73
N LYS A 33 -15.83 -13.63 6.67
CA LYS A 33 -16.56 -14.69 7.34
C LYS A 33 -18.04 -14.32 7.37
N VAL A 34 -18.89 -15.20 6.84
CA VAL A 34 -20.35 -15.04 7.00
C VAL A 34 -20.69 -15.25 8.47
N ILE A 35 -21.48 -14.33 9.02
CA ILE A 35 -22.02 -14.41 10.37
C ILE A 35 -23.55 -14.49 10.30
N ASP A 36 -24.18 -14.77 11.43
CA ASP A 36 -25.63 -14.97 11.50
C ASP A 36 -26.43 -13.75 10.99
N GLY A 37 -27.62 -14.00 10.47
CA GLY A 37 -28.48 -12.96 9.88
C GLY A 37 -28.02 -12.47 8.50
N GLY A 38 -27.18 -13.22 7.78
CA GLY A 38 -26.74 -12.88 6.41
C GLY A 38 -25.70 -11.77 6.31
N MET A 39 -25.14 -11.33 7.45
CA MET A 39 -24.07 -10.33 7.48
C MET A 39 -22.69 -10.95 7.19
N ILE A 40 -21.75 -10.15 6.69
CA ILE A 40 -20.37 -10.57 6.44
C ILE A 40 -19.43 -9.78 7.35
N ASN A 41 -18.69 -10.49 8.19
CA ASN A 41 -17.58 -9.91 8.93
C ASN A 41 -16.34 -9.86 8.03
N VAL A 42 -15.77 -8.66 7.86
CA VAL A 42 -14.54 -8.43 7.09
C VAL A 42 -13.44 -8.01 8.05
N GLN A 43 -12.39 -8.83 8.15
CA GLN A 43 -11.23 -8.54 8.98
C GLN A 43 -10.02 -8.28 8.09
N GLN A 44 -9.47 -7.08 8.16
CA GLN A 44 -8.26 -6.70 7.45
C GLN A 44 -7.07 -6.71 8.40
N ASN A 45 -6.02 -7.45 8.05
CA ASN A 45 -4.83 -7.59 8.88
C ASN A 45 -3.59 -7.11 8.13
N ALA A 46 -2.89 -6.14 8.70
CA ALA A 46 -1.58 -5.73 8.22
C ALA A 46 -0.55 -6.81 8.52
N ARG A 47 0.31 -7.09 7.54
CA ARG A 47 1.40 -8.07 7.64
C ARG A 47 2.65 -7.52 6.99
N THR A 48 3.77 -8.10 7.38
CA THR A 48 5.07 -7.92 6.74
C THR A 48 5.57 -9.26 6.25
N GLY A 49 6.30 -9.28 5.14
CA GLY A 49 6.94 -10.47 4.60
C GLY A 49 8.02 -10.12 3.59
N ILE A 50 8.68 -11.14 3.04
CA ILE A 50 9.78 -11.01 2.10
C ILE A 50 9.32 -11.50 0.73
N ILE A 51 9.63 -10.74 -0.32
CA ILE A 51 9.32 -11.14 -1.70
C ILE A 51 10.13 -12.39 -2.06
N SER A 52 9.44 -13.47 -2.44
CA SER A 52 10.05 -14.74 -2.84
C SER A 52 10.02 -14.99 -4.35
N LYS A 53 9.06 -14.39 -5.07
CA LYS A 53 8.96 -14.47 -6.54
C LYS A 53 8.31 -13.19 -7.09
N ILE A 54 8.74 -12.76 -8.28
CA ILE A 54 8.11 -11.69 -9.07
C ILE A 54 7.84 -12.25 -10.47
N ASP A 55 6.60 -12.13 -10.93
CA ASP A 55 6.12 -12.58 -12.24
C ASP A 55 5.26 -11.49 -12.86
N GLY A 56 5.90 -10.52 -13.54
CA GLY A 56 5.23 -9.29 -13.92
C GLY A 56 4.70 -8.54 -12.69
N ASP A 57 3.41 -8.26 -12.65
CA ASP A 57 2.74 -7.60 -11.52
C ASP A 57 2.31 -8.56 -10.41
N ASP A 58 2.39 -9.88 -10.63
CA ASP A 58 2.10 -10.88 -9.60
C ASP A 58 3.35 -11.13 -8.75
N ILE A 59 3.20 -10.95 -7.44
CA ILE A 59 4.29 -11.05 -6.47
C ILE A 59 3.93 -12.08 -5.41
N SER A 60 4.83 -13.04 -5.20
CA SER A 60 4.75 -13.96 -4.07
C SER A 60 5.52 -13.39 -2.89
N VAL A 61 4.87 -13.28 -1.74
CA VAL A 61 5.47 -12.79 -0.49
C VAL A 61 5.39 -13.87 0.57
N GLN A 62 6.54 -14.25 1.12
CA GLN A 62 6.62 -15.18 2.25
C GLN A 62 6.51 -14.40 3.56
N SER A 63 5.52 -14.75 4.38
CA SER A 63 5.35 -14.18 5.72
C SER A 63 5.10 -15.32 6.71
N ASN A 64 6.00 -15.44 7.69
CA ASN A 64 6.06 -16.59 8.58
C ASN A 64 6.16 -17.91 7.78
N LYS A 65 5.22 -18.83 7.97
CA LYS A 65 5.16 -20.15 7.31
C LYS A 65 4.19 -20.19 6.12
N LYS A 66 3.80 -19.04 5.58
CA LYS A 66 2.81 -18.95 4.49
C LYS A 66 3.35 -18.08 3.35
N THR A 67 3.02 -18.48 2.14
CA THR A 67 3.22 -17.68 0.93
C THR A 67 1.90 -17.03 0.56
N TYR A 68 1.95 -15.75 0.21
CA TYR A 68 0.82 -14.95 -0.23
C TYR A 68 1.07 -14.49 -1.65
N GLU A 69 0.11 -14.72 -2.54
CA GLU A 69 0.11 -14.14 -3.89
C GLU A 69 -0.60 -12.79 -3.83
N LEU A 70 0.11 -11.75 -4.26
CA LEU A 70 -0.28 -10.36 -4.11
C LEU A 70 0.03 -9.62 -5.42
N PHE A 71 -0.71 -8.55 -5.65
CA PHE A 71 -0.45 -7.65 -6.77
C PHE A 71 0.60 -6.60 -6.39
N ARG A 72 1.48 -6.23 -7.32
CA ARG A 72 2.59 -5.28 -7.13
C ARG A 72 2.16 -3.96 -6.48
N TYR A 73 0.98 -3.46 -6.83
CA TYR A 73 0.45 -2.19 -6.32
C TYR A 73 -0.33 -2.34 -4.99
N GLY A 74 -0.48 -3.58 -4.50
CA GLY A 74 -1.10 -3.91 -3.22
C GLY A 74 -0.11 -4.02 -2.06
N ILE A 75 1.19 -3.86 -2.33
CA ILE A 75 2.26 -3.92 -1.34
C ILE A 75 2.99 -2.58 -1.25
N THR A 76 3.68 -2.37 -0.13
CA THR A 76 4.48 -1.17 0.13
C THR A 76 5.82 -1.58 0.75
N PRO A 77 6.90 -0.82 0.57
CA PRO A 77 8.17 -1.11 1.25
C PRO A 77 8.00 -1.19 2.78
N LYS A 78 8.82 -1.98 3.47
CA LYS A 78 8.74 -2.14 4.94
C LYS A 78 8.76 -0.80 5.70
N ASP A 79 9.60 0.13 5.25
CA ASP A 79 9.71 1.43 5.90
C ASP A 79 8.61 2.42 5.51
N ALA A 80 7.79 2.08 4.51
CA ALA A 80 6.69 2.92 4.06
C ALA A 80 5.45 2.71 4.93
N PRO A 81 4.56 3.72 5.01
CA PRO A 81 3.21 3.53 5.52
C PRO A 81 2.56 2.33 4.86
N GLY A 82 1.76 1.57 5.61
CA GLY A 82 1.08 0.41 5.06
C GLY A 82 0.11 0.81 3.93
N PRO A 83 -0.32 -0.15 3.09
CA PRO A 83 -1.20 0.15 1.95
C PRO A 83 -2.49 0.88 2.35
N ILE A 84 -3.04 0.57 3.53
CA ILE A 84 -4.26 1.22 4.06
C ILE A 84 -4.06 2.71 4.35
N GLU A 85 -2.86 3.14 4.71
CA GLU A 85 -2.59 4.56 5.01
C GLU A 85 -2.59 5.40 3.74
N TYR A 86 -2.15 4.84 2.62
CA TYR A 86 -2.29 5.48 1.29
C TYR A 86 -3.75 5.66 0.87
N PHE A 87 -4.66 4.77 1.30
CA PHE A 87 -6.09 4.95 1.10
C PHE A 87 -6.68 6.05 1.99
N ARG A 88 -6.23 6.16 3.24
CA ARG A 88 -6.77 7.12 4.22
C ARG A 88 -6.26 8.54 4.03
N LEU A 89 -4.95 8.70 3.86
CA LEU A 89 -4.29 10.00 3.75
C LEU A 89 -4.21 10.49 2.30
N GLY A 90 -4.35 9.59 1.34
CA GLY A 90 -4.25 9.90 -0.07
C GLY A 90 -2.80 10.10 -0.53
N LYS A 91 -2.67 10.36 -1.84
CA LYS A 91 -1.39 10.54 -2.53
C LYS A 91 -0.99 12.01 -2.55
N CYS A 92 0.30 12.28 -2.60
CA CYS A 92 0.85 13.61 -2.83
C CYS A 92 0.27 14.21 -4.14
N ARG A 93 -0.25 15.44 -4.05
CA ARG A 93 -0.80 16.21 -5.18
C ARG A 93 -0.29 17.66 -5.16
N CYS A 94 0.98 17.86 -4.81
CA CYS A 94 1.58 19.19 -4.71
C CYS A 94 1.40 20.06 -5.97
N GLU A 95 1.28 19.46 -7.15
CA GLU A 95 1.09 20.17 -8.43
C GLU A 95 -0.25 20.90 -8.48
N LEU A 96 -1.31 20.31 -7.91
CA LEU A 96 -2.65 20.92 -7.86
C LEU A 96 -2.73 22.10 -6.88
N ASP A 97 -1.84 22.13 -5.88
CA ASP A 97 -1.72 23.26 -4.95
C ASP A 97 -1.11 24.49 -5.66
N GLN A 98 -0.33 24.28 -6.74
CA GLN A 98 0.23 25.37 -7.53
C GLN A 98 -0.76 26.01 -8.51
N GLU A 99 -1.81 25.27 -8.90
CA GLU A 99 -2.88 25.77 -9.77
C GLU A 99 -3.90 26.65 -9.03
N GLN A 100 -3.85 26.75 -7.70
CA GLN A 100 -4.63 27.72 -6.93
C GLN A 100 -3.97 29.10 -6.85
N LYS A 101 -3.20 29.50 -7.88
CA LYS A 101 -2.96 30.92 -8.09
C LYS A 101 -4.29 31.53 -8.56
N PRO A 102 -4.80 32.59 -7.91
CA PRO A 102 -6.02 33.23 -8.37
C PRO A 102 -5.85 33.60 -9.85
N CYS A 103 -6.82 33.20 -10.68
CA CYS A 103 -6.91 33.72 -12.04
C CYS A 103 -6.92 35.25 -11.94
N GLU A 104 -5.93 35.92 -12.53
CA GLU A 104 -5.95 37.38 -12.66
C GLU A 104 -7.15 37.74 -13.56
N GLU A 105 -8.10 38.52 -13.00
CA GLU A 105 -9.25 39.12 -13.71
C GLU A 105 -8.82 40.15 -14.75
#